data_AF-A0A957RWH6-F1
#
_entry.id   AF-A0A957RWH6-F1
#
_cell.length_a   1.000
_cell.length_b   1.000
_cell.length_c   1.000
_cell.angle_alpha   90.00
_cell.angle_beta   90.00
_cell.angle_gamma   90.00
#
_symmetry.space_group_name_H-M   'P 1'
#
loop_
_entity.id
_entity.type
_entity.pdbx_description
1 polymer ?
#
loop_
_entity_poly.entity_id
_entity_poly.type
_entity_poly.pdbx_seq_one_letter_code
_entity_poly.pdbx_strand_id
1 'polypeptide(L)'
;MQVELLALTRRNPALTESSLADLGDLPALFEGKSTYGEAIMEFAGRVCYRSTHRMGTAPDFIAARVREGHEDIIEHVVVTVRISNSVEPLYWRTLNRHCEVTDAGANEWIVSGNTRVWLDFFRRGVALEALPILKAVSPAVFAEFEGEERLEIGDWEIARSSDSAHPQSPISN
;
A
#
# COMPACT_ATOMS: atom_id res chain seq x y z
N MET A 1 5.10 -18.65 1.54
CA MET A 1 3.99 -17.96 2.22
C MET A 1 2.71 -18.14 1.40
N GLN A 2 1.53 -18.29 2.03
CA GLN A 2 0.23 -18.27 1.34
C GLN A 2 -0.56 -17.04 1.78
N VAL A 3 -1.22 -16.37 0.84
CA VAL A 3 -1.98 -15.13 1.08
C VAL A 3 -3.41 -15.28 0.60
N GLU A 4 -4.37 -14.97 1.47
CA GLU A 4 -5.80 -14.98 1.17
C GLU A 4 -6.41 -13.63 1.53
N LEU A 5 -7.23 -13.06 0.66
CA LEU A 5 -7.97 -11.83 0.93
C LEU A 5 -9.13 -12.10 1.91
N LEU A 6 -9.14 -11.43 3.07
CA LEU A 6 -10.22 -11.53 4.06
C LEU A 6 -11.22 -10.38 3.98
N ALA A 7 -10.71 -9.14 3.87
CA ALA A 7 -11.53 -7.95 3.84
C ALA A 7 -10.88 -6.85 3.00
N LEU A 8 -11.72 -5.96 2.46
CA LEU A 8 -11.29 -4.74 1.78
C LEU A 8 -12.35 -3.64 1.90
N THR A 9 -11.96 -2.38 1.80
CA THR A 9 -12.90 -1.25 1.75
C THR A 9 -13.85 -1.39 0.56
N ARG A 10 -15.14 -1.59 0.83
CA ARG A 10 -16.17 -1.77 -0.20
C ARG A 10 -17.23 -0.67 -0.13
N ARG A 11 -17.88 -0.43 -1.26
CA ARG A 11 -19.07 0.41 -1.33
C ARG A 11 -20.16 -0.21 -0.46
N ASN A 12 -20.79 0.61 0.37
CA ASN A 12 -22.04 0.23 1.00
C ASN A 12 -23.12 0.17 -0.10
N PRO A 13 -23.73 -1.01 -0.37
CA PRO A 13 -24.72 -1.15 -1.43
C PRO A 13 -25.96 -0.27 -1.26
N ALA A 14 -26.25 0.18 -0.04
CA ALA A 14 -27.35 1.09 0.25
C ALA A 14 -27.08 2.54 -0.21
N LEU A 15 -25.82 2.90 -0.48
CA LEU A 15 -25.46 4.23 -1.00
C LEU A 15 -25.59 4.24 -2.52
N THR A 16 -26.65 4.84 -3.02
CA THR A 16 -26.93 5.09 -4.45
C THR A 16 -26.69 6.56 -4.81
N GLU A 17 -26.54 6.87 -6.10
CA GLU A 17 -26.49 8.27 -6.59
C GLU A 17 -27.67 9.10 -6.07
N SER A 18 -28.88 8.55 -6.15
CA SER A 18 -30.08 9.20 -5.64
C SER A 18 -30.04 9.45 -4.13
N SER A 19 -29.47 8.52 -3.34
CA SER A 19 -29.35 8.69 -1.89
C SER A 19 -28.33 9.76 -1.49
N LEU A 20 -27.39 10.10 -2.40
CA LEU A 20 -26.35 11.08 -2.16
C LEU A 20 -26.61 12.43 -2.83
N ALA A 21 -27.64 12.54 -3.68
CA ALA A 21 -27.86 13.69 -4.57
C ALA A 21 -27.85 15.05 -3.85
N ASP A 22 -28.37 15.11 -2.63
CA ASP A 22 -28.46 16.34 -1.83
C ASP A 22 -27.33 16.49 -0.79
N LEU A 23 -26.33 15.60 -0.81
CA LEU A 23 -25.23 15.55 0.16
C LEU A 23 -23.93 16.18 -0.39
N GLY A 24 -24.04 17.43 -0.85
CA GLY A 24 -22.90 18.21 -1.33
C GLY A 24 -22.18 17.55 -2.50
N ASP A 25 -20.86 17.40 -2.39
CA ASP A 25 -20.02 16.86 -3.47
C ASP A 25 -19.99 15.32 -3.51
N LEU A 26 -20.63 14.62 -2.55
CA LEU A 26 -20.59 13.16 -2.48
C LEU A 26 -21.05 12.45 -3.77
N PRO A 27 -22.03 12.94 -4.56
CA PRO A 27 -22.37 12.33 -5.84
C PRO A 27 -21.20 12.23 -6.81
N ALA A 28 -20.25 13.17 -6.76
CA ALA A 28 -19.09 13.16 -7.64
C ALA A 28 -18.26 11.88 -7.49
N LEU A 29 -18.27 11.24 -6.31
CA LEU A 29 -17.59 9.95 -6.08
C LEU A 29 -17.94 8.90 -7.14
N PHE A 30 -19.17 8.90 -7.65
CA PHE A 30 -19.64 7.94 -8.66
C PHE A 30 -19.10 8.20 -10.07
N GLU A 31 -18.47 9.35 -10.31
CA GLU A 31 -17.82 9.69 -11.58
C GLU A 31 -16.40 9.11 -11.69
N GLY A 32 -15.86 8.53 -10.61
CA GLY A 32 -14.56 7.84 -10.64
C GLY A 32 -14.55 6.69 -11.65
N LYS A 33 -13.47 6.57 -12.43
CA LYS A 33 -13.41 5.65 -13.59
C LYS A 33 -12.74 4.30 -13.34
N SER A 34 -12.13 4.12 -12.17
CA SER A 34 -11.37 2.90 -11.84
C SER A 34 -12.14 2.05 -10.83
N THR A 35 -11.44 1.42 -9.87
CA THR A 35 -12.06 0.69 -8.77
C THR A 35 -12.75 1.65 -7.81
N TYR A 36 -13.71 1.15 -7.03
CA TYR A 36 -14.34 1.95 -5.98
C TYR A 36 -13.33 2.46 -4.94
N GLY A 37 -12.29 1.68 -4.64
CA GLY A 37 -11.20 2.11 -3.76
C GLY A 37 -10.49 3.33 -4.32
N GLU A 38 -10.12 3.32 -5.59
CA GLU A 38 -9.45 4.46 -6.23
C GLU A 38 -10.38 5.66 -6.42
N ALA A 39 -11.68 5.44 -6.63
CA ALA A 39 -12.66 6.51 -6.62
C ALA A 39 -12.70 7.23 -5.26
N ILE A 40 -12.62 6.51 -4.14
CA ILE A 40 -12.51 7.12 -2.80
C ILE A 40 -11.23 7.96 -2.69
N MET A 41 -10.09 7.42 -3.13
CA MET A 41 -8.80 8.10 -3.04
C MET A 41 -8.77 9.38 -3.89
N GLU A 42 -9.29 9.32 -5.11
CA GLU A 42 -9.32 10.48 -6.02
C GLU A 42 -10.30 11.51 -5.48
N PHE A 43 -11.46 11.09 -4.96
CA PHE A 43 -12.40 11.98 -4.29
C PHE A 43 -11.76 12.69 -3.08
N ALA A 44 -11.05 11.95 -2.21
CA ALA A 44 -10.34 12.53 -1.06
C ALA A 44 -9.33 13.61 -1.50
N GLY A 45 -8.50 13.30 -2.51
CA GLY A 45 -7.59 14.30 -3.07
C GLY A 45 -8.32 15.51 -3.65
N ARG A 46 -9.40 15.29 -4.39
CA ARG A 46 -10.18 16.37 -5.01
C ARG A 46 -10.92 17.24 -4.00
N VAL A 47 -11.34 16.69 -2.87
CA VAL A 47 -11.86 17.48 -1.74
C VAL A 47 -10.77 18.43 -1.22
N CYS A 48 -9.56 17.93 -1.00
CA CYS A 48 -8.42 18.75 -0.54
C CYS A 48 -8.08 19.87 -1.55
N TYR A 49 -8.13 19.58 -2.85
CA TYR A 49 -7.88 20.57 -3.91
C TYR A 49 -9.11 21.41 -4.30
N ARG A 50 -10.27 21.21 -3.67
CA ARG A 50 -11.55 21.84 -4.06
C ARG A 50 -11.88 21.68 -5.55
N SER A 51 -11.69 20.46 -6.05
CA SER A 51 -11.77 20.11 -7.47
C SER A 51 -12.61 18.86 -7.74
N THR A 52 -13.60 18.58 -6.88
CA THR A 52 -14.55 17.46 -6.98
C THR A 52 -15.30 17.44 -8.31
N HIS A 53 -15.62 18.59 -8.89
CA HIS A 53 -16.17 18.74 -10.25
C HIS A 53 -15.28 18.20 -11.39
N ARG A 54 -14.04 17.77 -11.10
CA ARG A 54 -13.11 17.16 -12.06
C ARG A 54 -12.97 15.65 -11.84
N MET A 55 -13.81 15.04 -11.01
CA MET A 55 -13.74 13.60 -10.76
C MET A 55 -13.76 12.79 -12.06
N GLY A 56 -12.92 11.75 -12.15
CA GLY A 56 -12.84 10.88 -13.32
C GLY A 56 -12.24 11.52 -14.58
N THR A 57 -11.77 12.77 -14.54
CA THR A 57 -11.22 13.46 -15.73
C THR A 57 -9.73 13.19 -15.95
N ALA A 58 -9.01 12.71 -14.94
CA ALA A 58 -7.56 12.51 -14.98
C ALA A 58 -7.22 11.04 -14.66
N PRO A 59 -7.01 10.17 -15.67
CA PRO A 59 -6.80 8.73 -15.45
C PRO A 59 -5.57 8.42 -14.60
N ASP A 60 -4.52 9.24 -14.69
CA ASP A 60 -3.28 9.05 -13.92
C ASP A 60 -3.28 9.77 -12.57
N PHE A 61 -4.42 10.29 -12.10
CA PHE A 61 -4.47 11.15 -10.91
C PHE A 61 -3.82 10.48 -9.69
N ILE A 62 -4.21 9.24 -9.37
CA ILE A 62 -3.69 8.51 -8.21
C ILE A 62 -2.20 8.21 -8.35
N ALA A 63 -1.79 7.62 -9.48
CA ALA A 63 -0.38 7.30 -9.73
C ALA A 63 0.52 8.55 -9.68
N ALA A 64 0.03 9.70 -10.18
CA ALA A 64 0.76 10.97 -10.09
C ALA A 64 0.93 11.42 -8.63
N ARG A 65 -0.12 11.36 -7.80
CA ARG A 65 -0.03 11.73 -6.38
C ARG A 65 0.91 10.81 -5.60
N VAL A 66 0.90 9.51 -5.88
CA VAL A 66 1.85 8.56 -5.30
C VAL A 66 3.29 8.91 -5.67
N ARG A 67 3.58 9.19 -6.95
CA ARG A 67 4.92 9.62 -7.39
C ARG A 67 5.38 10.94 -6.77
N GLU A 68 4.45 11.85 -6.49
CA GLU A 68 4.71 13.14 -5.84
C GLU A 68 4.86 13.02 -4.31
N GLY A 69 4.58 11.86 -3.72
CA GLY A 69 4.60 11.64 -2.28
C GLY A 69 3.35 12.14 -1.53
N HIS A 70 2.31 12.53 -2.25
CA HIS A 70 1.00 12.90 -1.69
C HIS A 70 0.16 11.64 -1.42
N GLU A 71 0.64 10.81 -0.50
CA GLU A 71 0.12 9.47 -0.22
C GLU A 71 -0.95 9.43 0.89
N ASP A 72 -1.26 10.57 1.51
CA ASP A 72 -2.36 10.66 2.47
C ASP A 72 -3.69 10.24 1.86
N ILE A 73 -3.92 10.54 0.57
CA ILE A 73 -5.16 10.18 -0.13
C ILE A 73 -5.35 8.66 -0.30
N ILE A 74 -4.27 7.88 -0.26
CA ILE A 74 -4.33 6.42 -0.43
C ILE A 74 -4.53 5.69 0.92
N GLU A 75 -4.54 6.41 2.04
CA GLU A 75 -4.82 5.84 3.37
C GLU A 75 -6.30 5.47 3.58
N HIS A 76 -7.20 5.96 2.71
CA HIS A 76 -8.65 5.74 2.82
C HIS A 76 -9.11 4.31 2.47
N VAL A 77 -8.26 3.50 1.86
CA VAL A 77 -8.58 2.11 1.50
C VAL A 77 -7.75 1.17 2.36
N VAL A 78 -8.45 0.25 3.02
CA VAL A 78 -7.88 -0.79 3.89
C VAL A 78 -8.06 -2.15 3.23
N VAL A 79 -7.02 -2.97 3.30
CA VAL A 79 -7.01 -4.36 2.85
C VAL A 79 -6.49 -5.23 3.99
N THR A 80 -7.23 -6.30 4.26
CA THR A 80 -6.91 -7.31 5.27
C THR A 80 -6.73 -8.65 4.60
N VAL A 81 -5.59 -9.30 4.87
CA VAL A 81 -5.25 -10.62 4.34
C VAL A 81 -4.99 -11.61 5.47
N ARG A 82 -5.23 -12.89 5.20
CA ARG A 82 -4.71 -14.01 5.98
C ARG A 82 -3.39 -14.43 5.36
N ILE A 83 -2.41 -14.64 6.22
CA ILE A 83 -1.10 -15.19 5.88
C ILE A 83 -0.97 -16.53 6.56
N SER A 84 -0.73 -17.59 5.81
CA SER A 84 -0.49 -18.93 6.34
C SER A 84 0.89 -19.43 5.90
N ASN A 85 1.45 -20.37 6.65
CA ASN A 85 2.75 -21.00 6.36
C ASN A 85 3.91 -19.99 6.31
N SER A 86 3.89 -19.00 7.20
CA SER A 86 4.94 -17.99 7.31
C SER A 86 4.92 -17.34 8.70
N VAL A 87 6.08 -16.99 9.23
CA VAL A 87 6.23 -16.18 10.46
C VAL A 87 6.57 -14.72 10.16
N GLU A 88 6.73 -14.38 8.88
CA GLU A 88 7.11 -13.05 8.42
C GLU A 88 6.23 -11.90 8.93
N PRO A 89 4.89 -12.06 9.07
CA PRO A 89 4.05 -10.99 9.61
C PRO A 89 4.48 -10.44 10.97
N LEU A 90 5.16 -11.23 11.80
CA LEU A 90 5.69 -10.78 13.09
C LEU A 90 6.68 -9.61 12.95
N TYR A 91 7.48 -9.57 11.87
CA TYR A 91 8.42 -8.46 11.64
C TYR A 91 7.78 -7.28 10.91
N TRP A 92 6.67 -7.47 10.20
CA TRP A 92 6.01 -6.38 9.45
C TRP A 92 5.56 -5.22 10.35
N ARG A 93 5.09 -5.52 11.56
CA ARG A 93 4.71 -4.50 12.56
C ARG A 93 5.90 -3.63 13.01
N THR A 94 7.12 -4.15 12.94
CA THR A 94 8.32 -3.38 13.31
C THR A 94 8.78 -2.48 12.16
N LEU A 95 8.50 -2.87 10.91
CA LEU A 95 8.80 -2.07 9.72
C LEU A 95 7.82 -0.90 9.54
N ASN A 96 6.54 -1.13 9.82
CA ASN A 96 5.50 -0.11 9.77
C ASN A 96 4.53 -0.27 10.93
N ARG A 97 4.57 0.67 11.88
CA ARG A 97 3.73 0.66 13.09
C ARG A 97 2.23 0.76 12.81
N HIS A 98 1.82 1.14 11.60
CA HIS A 98 0.43 1.23 11.18
C HIS A 98 -0.09 -0.08 10.56
N CYS A 99 0.77 -1.10 10.46
CA CYS A 99 0.37 -2.46 10.16
C CYS A 99 -0.15 -3.15 11.43
N GLU A 100 -1.38 -3.63 11.38
CA GLU A 100 -1.94 -4.49 12.41
C GLU A 100 -1.72 -5.95 12.05
N VAL A 101 -1.23 -6.71 13.03
CA VAL A 101 -0.93 -8.13 12.89
C VAL A 101 -1.53 -8.85 14.08
N THR A 102 -2.42 -9.79 13.80
CA THR A 102 -3.14 -10.59 14.80
C THR A 102 -2.81 -12.07 14.60
N ASP A 103 -2.43 -12.75 15.67
CA ASP A 103 -2.26 -14.21 15.68
C ASP A 103 -3.64 -14.89 15.54
N ALA A 104 -3.82 -15.70 14.51
CA ALA A 104 -5.04 -16.49 14.28
C ALA A 104 -4.90 -17.95 14.74
N GLY A 105 -3.75 -18.32 15.31
CA GLY A 105 -3.38 -19.68 15.67
C GLY A 105 -2.86 -20.49 14.48
N ALA A 106 -2.35 -21.70 14.75
CA ALA A 106 -1.94 -22.67 13.73
C ALA A 106 -0.97 -22.14 12.64
N ASN A 107 -0.06 -21.22 13.02
CA ASN A 107 0.87 -20.56 12.09
C ASN A 107 0.16 -19.73 11.00
N GLU A 108 -0.95 -19.10 11.39
CA GLU A 108 -1.71 -18.16 10.58
C GLU A 108 -1.76 -16.78 11.23
N TRP A 109 -1.74 -15.75 10.39
CA TRP A 109 -1.76 -14.35 10.80
C TRP A 109 -2.81 -13.60 10.02
N ILE A 110 -3.53 -12.71 10.69
CA ILE A 110 -4.36 -11.71 10.03
C ILE A 110 -3.57 -10.42 9.99
N VAL A 111 -3.34 -9.91 8.79
CA VAL A 111 -2.58 -8.68 8.54
C VAL A 111 -3.51 -7.65 7.93
N SER A 112 -3.59 -6.48 8.54
CA SER A 112 -4.45 -5.38 8.10
C SER A 112 -3.65 -4.10 7.96
N GLY A 113 -3.83 -3.41 6.83
CA GLY A 113 -3.17 -2.15 6.54
C GLY A 113 -3.91 -1.36 5.48
N ASN A 114 -3.78 -0.03 5.51
CA ASN A 114 -4.21 0.80 4.39
C ASN A 114 -3.26 0.66 3.20
N THR A 115 -3.66 1.13 2.02
CA THR A 115 -2.83 0.93 0.82
C THR A 115 -1.48 1.65 0.88
N ARG A 116 -1.31 2.69 1.71
CA ARG A 116 0.00 3.31 1.99
C ARG A 116 0.94 2.39 2.75
N VAL A 117 0.42 1.66 3.75
CA VAL A 117 1.19 0.64 4.49
C VAL A 117 1.65 -0.46 3.52
N TRP A 118 0.74 -0.95 2.68
CA TRP A 118 1.10 -1.97 1.67
C TRP A 118 2.11 -1.45 0.65
N LEU A 119 1.99 -0.20 0.20
CA LEU A 119 2.95 0.44 -0.69
C LEU A 119 4.35 0.53 -0.05
N ASP A 120 4.44 0.96 1.21
CA ASP A 120 5.70 1.01 1.97
C ASP A 120 6.33 -0.39 2.12
N PHE A 121 5.53 -1.43 2.34
CA PHE A 121 6.01 -2.81 2.36
C PHE A 121 6.61 -3.24 1.03
N PHE A 122 5.90 -3.03 -0.07
CA PHE A 122 6.38 -3.45 -1.39
C PHE A 122 7.64 -2.68 -1.80
N ARG A 123 7.74 -1.38 -1.50
CA ARG A 123 8.96 -0.58 -1.70
C ARG A 123 10.17 -1.09 -0.90
N ARG A 124 9.93 -1.80 0.20
CA ARG A 124 10.97 -2.45 1.03
C ARG A 124 11.22 -3.91 0.65
N GLY A 125 10.55 -4.42 -0.39
CA GLY A 125 10.68 -5.81 -0.84
C GLY A 125 10.04 -6.83 0.11
N VAL A 126 9.09 -6.42 0.96
CA VAL A 126 8.40 -7.33 1.89
C VAL A 126 6.93 -7.51 1.50
N ALA A 127 6.35 -8.66 1.89
CA ALA A 127 4.95 -9.02 1.62
C ALA A 127 4.57 -9.08 0.12
N LEU A 128 5.53 -9.24 -0.80
CA LEU A 128 5.31 -9.19 -2.25
C LEU A 128 4.30 -10.22 -2.76
N GLU A 129 4.09 -11.33 -2.06
CA GLU A 129 3.05 -12.32 -2.39
C GLU A 129 1.62 -11.76 -2.24
N ALA A 130 1.42 -10.66 -1.51
CA ALA A 130 0.15 -9.95 -1.43
C ALA A 130 -0.05 -8.96 -2.59
N LEU A 131 1.01 -8.58 -3.32
CA LEU A 131 0.96 -7.57 -4.39
C LEU A 131 -0.11 -7.85 -5.46
N PRO A 132 -0.32 -9.10 -5.95
CA PRO A 132 -1.38 -9.37 -6.93
C PRO A 132 -2.79 -9.03 -6.42
N ILE A 133 -3.06 -9.31 -5.14
CA ILE A 133 -4.34 -8.98 -4.49
C ILE A 133 -4.50 -7.46 -4.42
N LEU A 134 -3.45 -6.76 -4.00
CA LEU A 134 -3.47 -5.31 -3.82
C LEU A 134 -3.58 -4.56 -5.16
N LYS A 135 -2.91 -5.03 -6.21
CA LYS A 135 -3.07 -4.52 -7.59
C LYS A 135 -4.48 -4.69 -8.12
N ALA A 136 -5.16 -5.79 -7.80
CA ALA A 136 -6.55 -5.99 -8.20
C ALA A 136 -7.52 -5.00 -7.50
N VAL A 137 -7.16 -4.51 -6.31
CA VAL A 137 -7.97 -3.56 -5.53
C VAL A 137 -7.69 -2.11 -5.94
N SER A 138 -6.44 -1.73 -6.15
CA SER A 138 -6.04 -0.35 -6.46
C SER A 138 -4.81 -0.33 -7.39
N PRO A 139 -5.00 -0.64 -8.70
CA PRO A 139 -3.89 -0.77 -9.64
C PRO A 139 -2.99 0.47 -9.75
N ALA A 140 -3.57 1.68 -9.77
CA ALA A 140 -2.83 2.93 -9.92
C ALA A 140 -1.96 3.27 -8.70
N VAL A 141 -2.28 2.76 -7.52
CA VAL A 141 -1.43 2.90 -6.32
C VAL A 141 -0.14 2.12 -6.47
N PHE A 142 -0.22 0.93 -7.08
CA PHE A 142 0.88 -0.02 -7.21
C PHE A 142 1.45 -0.10 -8.63
N ALA A 143 1.20 0.93 -9.44
CA ALA A 143 1.64 1.01 -10.83
C ALA A 143 3.18 0.99 -10.97
N GLU A 144 3.91 1.43 -9.95
CA GLU A 144 5.38 1.39 -9.95
C GLU A 144 5.97 -0.03 -9.96
N PHE A 145 5.17 -1.05 -9.63
CA PHE A 145 5.58 -2.46 -9.66
C PHE A 145 5.16 -3.17 -10.96
N GLU A 146 4.71 -2.46 -12.00
CA GLU A 146 4.42 -3.07 -13.30
C GLU A 146 5.71 -3.56 -13.98
N GLY A 147 5.80 -4.87 -14.26
CA GLY A 147 6.94 -5.47 -14.97
C GLY A 147 7.92 -6.30 -14.13
N GLU A 148 7.72 -6.44 -12.82
CA GLU A 148 8.57 -7.29 -11.98
C GLU A 148 8.10 -8.75 -11.99
N GLU A 149 8.54 -9.52 -13.00
CA GLU A 149 8.74 -10.96 -12.81
C GLU A 149 9.81 -11.14 -11.73
N ARG A 150 9.41 -11.60 -10.53
CA ARG A 150 10.30 -12.02 -9.43
C ARG A 150 11.52 -11.11 -9.21
N LEU A 151 11.38 -10.12 -8.34
CA LEU A 151 12.54 -9.68 -7.57
C LEU A 151 13.03 -10.89 -6.75
N GLU A 152 14.09 -11.56 -7.23
CA GLU A 152 14.82 -12.52 -6.42
C GLU A 152 15.39 -11.78 -5.21
N ILE A 153 15.13 -12.33 -4.02
CA ILE A 153 15.68 -11.86 -2.76
C ILE A 153 17.21 -11.99 -2.85
N GLY A 154 17.90 -10.90 -3.22
CA GLY A 154 19.32 -10.95 -3.57
C GLY A 154 20.17 -9.76 -3.10
N ASP A 155 19.68 -8.52 -3.13
CA ASP A 155 20.58 -7.35 -3.02
C ASP A 155 20.23 -6.37 -1.90
N TRP A 156 20.10 -6.86 -0.66
CA TRP A 156 20.34 -6.03 0.51
C TRP A 156 21.61 -6.52 1.22
N GLU A 157 22.77 -6.25 0.64
CA GLU A 157 24.01 -6.41 1.39
C GLU A 157 24.05 -5.38 2.52
N ILE A 158 24.21 -5.92 3.72
CA ILE A 158 24.35 -5.24 4.99
C ILE A 158 25.55 -4.28 4.91
N ALA A 159 25.29 -2.99 4.77
CA ALA A 159 26.26 -1.96 5.13
C ALA A 159 26.41 -1.93 6.66
N ARG A 160 27.15 -2.88 7.23
CA ARG A 160 27.67 -2.81 8.59
C ARG A 160 29.20 -2.79 8.55
N SER A 161 29.72 -1.64 8.98
CA SER A 161 30.96 -1.48 9.75
C SER A 161 32.21 -2.21 9.24
N SER A 162 33.04 -1.48 8.50
CA SER A 162 34.49 -1.66 8.56
C SER A 162 35.20 -0.31 8.46
N ASP A 163 34.86 0.60 9.38
CA ASP A 163 35.72 1.74 9.66
C ASP A 163 36.41 1.50 11.01
N SER A 164 37.49 0.70 10.94
CA SER A 164 38.50 0.63 12.00
C SER A 164 39.88 0.58 11.35
N ALA A 165 40.29 1.72 10.80
CA ALA A 165 41.67 1.94 10.43
C ALA A 165 42.50 2.27 11.69
N HIS A 166 43.26 1.30 12.18
CA HIS A 166 44.45 1.55 12.99
C HIS A 166 45.68 1.04 12.21
N PRO A 167 46.55 1.92 11.70
CA PRO A 167 47.80 1.47 11.12
C PRO A 167 48.82 1.20 12.25
N GLN A 168 49.29 -0.05 12.32
CA GLN A 168 50.49 -0.40 13.08
C GLN A 168 51.73 0.13 12.34
N SER A 169 52.56 0.88 13.06
CA SER A 169 53.88 1.34 12.60
C SER A 169 54.83 0.16 12.37
N PRO A 170 55.65 0.17 11.30
CA PRO A 170 56.66 -0.87 11.10
C PRO A 170 57.92 -0.56 11.92
N ILE A 171 58.38 -1.56 12.67
CA ILE A 171 59.73 -1.60 13.23
C ILE A 171 60.64 -2.26 12.18
N SER A 172 61.76 -1.63 11.85
CA SER A 172 62.95 -2.34 11.36
C SER A 172 64.25 -1.65 11.77
N ASN A 173 65.13 -2.48 12.35
CA ASN A 173 66.54 -2.33 12.78
C ASN A 173 66.88 -1.39 13.95
#